data_AF-M4DC85-F1
#
_entry.id   AF-M4DC85-F1
#
_cell.length_a   1.000
_cell.length_b   1.000
_cell.length_c   1.000
_cell.angle_alpha   90.00
_cell.angle_beta   90.00
_cell.angle_gamma   90.00
#
_symmetry.space_group_name_H-M   'P 1'
#
loop_
_entity.id
_entity.type
_entity.pdbx_description
1 polymer ?
#
loop_
_entity_poly.entity_id
_entity_poly.type
_entity_poly.pdbx_seq_one_letter_code
_entity_poly.pdbx_strand_id
1 'polypeptide(L)'
;MLVEAKLNLMLWDSSVYDEHHDDDYYDDGRPEGISADITRLVAGISNIRTLHLSPESLELFHLCCESIPVFNNLLTLSIESDKAHGWQVMPLLLESCPNLHTLVIKGLVHRVTNRCGDACPCSPEEHKNKKRRTVKDEEESCCLSTCHVKVLEISEYGGSFQELKQMRHFLGKLECLETVKVCVDADENNNNREVLQANLLSLPRLSSKCNIMFI
;
A
#
# COMPACT_ATOMS: atom_id res chain seq x y z
N MET A 1 -21.09 11.96 15.97
CA MET A 1 -20.35 12.16 14.71
C MET A 1 -19.30 11.06 14.63
N LEU A 2 -19.27 10.28 13.56
CA LEU A 2 -18.27 9.23 13.38
C LEU A 2 -16.92 9.89 13.01
N VAL A 3 -15.87 9.60 13.76
CA VAL A 3 -14.53 10.20 13.57
C VAL A 3 -13.48 9.20 13.11
N GLU A 4 -13.72 7.92 13.36
CA GLU A 4 -12.83 6.81 13.03
C GLU A 4 -13.68 5.64 12.55
N ALA A 5 -13.18 4.91 11.55
CA ALA A 5 -13.74 3.64 11.13
C ALA A 5 -12.64 2.60 11.00
N LYS A 6 -12.91 1.39 11.49
CA LYS A 6 -12.07 0.21 11.28
C LYS A 6 -12.88 -0.83 10.53
N LEU A 7 -12.45 -1.14 9.32
CA LEU A 7 -13.08 -2.12 8.45
C LEU A 7 -12.26 -3.41 8.47
N ASN A 8 -12.96 -4.50 8.77
CA ASN A 8 -12.47 -5.88 8.65
C ASN A 8 -13.57 -6.69 7.94
N LEU A 9 -13.75 -6.39 6.66
CA LEU A 9 -14.77 -6.98 5.81
C LEU A 9 -14.24 -8.29 5.24
N MET A 10 -15.11 -9.30 5.12
CA MET A 10 -14.79 -10.56 4.47
C MET A 10 -15.94 -10.95 3.53
N LEU A 11 -15.61 -11.57 2.40
CA LEU A 11 -16.60 -12.26 1.58
C LEU A 11 -16.92 -13.61 2.23
N TRP A 12 -18.21 -13.90 2.37
CA TRP A 12 -18.68 -15.14 3.00
C TRP A 12 -18.53 -16.37 2.09
N ASP A 13 -18.40 -16.17 0.78
CA ASP A 13 -18.32 -17.22 -0.25
C ASP A 13 -16.92 -17.19 -0.88
N SER A 14 -15.95 -17.68 -0.12
CA SER A 14 -14.52 -17.54 -0.38
C SER A 14 -13.92 -18.69 -1.20
N SER A 15 -14.68 -19.28 -2.13
CA SER A 15 -14.11 -20.15 -3.18
C SER A 15 -13.09 -19.42 -4.07
N VAL A 16 -12.96 -18.10 -3.93
CA VAL A 16 -11.92 -17.24 -4.51
C VAL A 16 -10.50 -17.56 -4.02
N TYR A 17 -10.36 -18.22 -2.86
CA TYR A 17 -9.06 -18.58 -2.28
C TYR A 17 -8.75 -20.09 -2.40
N ASP A 18 -9.37 -20.80 -3.36
CA ASP A 18 -9.11 -22.23 -3.53
C ASP A 18 -7.62 -22.48 -3.86
N GLU A 19 -6.99 -23.27 -2.99
CA GLU A 19 -5.55 -23.43 -2.84
C GLU A 19 -4.96 -24.33 -3.93
N HIS A 20 -4.82 -23.87 -5.17
CA HIS A 20 -3.96 -24.54 -6.15
C HIS A 20 -2.86 -23.60 -6.66
N HIS A 21 -1.78 -23.55 -5.88
CA HIS A 21 -0.46 -23.16 -6.34
C HIS A 21 0.08 -24.23 -7.30
N ASP A 22 0.11 -23.91 -8.59
CA ASP A 22 1.26 -24.02 -9.49
C ASP A 22 0.84 -23.39 -10.83
N ASP A 23 1.79 -22.77 -11.53
CA ASP A 23 1.68 -22.06 -12.81
C ASP A 23 1.38 -20.56 -12.73
N ASP A 24 2.44 -19.75 -12.65
CA ASP A 24 2.91 -18.69 -13.58
C ASP A 24 1.92 -17.76 -14.31
N TYR A 25 0.62 -17.81 -14.03
CA TYR A 25 -0.40 -16.99 -14.67
C TYR A 25 -0.88 -15.94 -13.68
N TYR A 26 -0.49 -14.69 -13.93
CA TYR A 26 -1.05 -13.51 -13.26
C TYR A 26 -2.50 -13.31 -13.74
N ASP A 27 -3.40 -14.23 -13.38
CA ASP A 27 -4.82 -14.09 -13.67
C ASP A 27 -5.42 -13.05 -12.73
N ASP A 28 -5.82 -11.95 -13.34
CA ASP A 28 -6.36 -10.74 -12.74
C ASP A 28 -7.83 -10.55 -13.19
N GLY A 29 -8.47 -11.66 -13.59
CA GLY A 29 -9.91 -11.76 -13.67
C GLY A 29 -10.52 -11.46 -12.30
N ARG A 30 -11.42 -10.46 -12.25
CA ARG A 30 -12.37 -10.35 -11.14
C ARG A 30 -13.03 -11.72 -11.02
N PRO A 31 -12.97 -12.41 -9.87
CA PRO A 31 -13.52 -13.75 -9.75
C PRO A 31 -14.97 -13.73 -10.25
N GLU A 32 -15.27 -14.59 -11.23
CA GLU A 32 -16.62 -14.68 -11.78
C GLU A 32 -17.59 -15.00 -10.63
N GLY A 33 -18.54 -14.10 -10.35
CA GLY A 33 -19.55 -14.31 -9.31
C GLY A 33 -19.49 -13.40 -8.08
N ILE A 34 -18.53 -12.48 -7.97
CA ILE A 34 -18.57 -11.47 -6.88
C ILE A 34 -19.70 -10.46 -7.14
N SER A 35 -20.86 -10.69 -6.52
CA SER A 35 -22.04 -9.80 -6.53
C SER A 35 -22.02 -8.76 -5.39
N ALA A 36 -20.93 -8.63 -4.63
CA ALA A 36 -20.86 -7.69 -3.53
C ALA A 36 -20.61 -6.25 -4.04
N ASP A 37 -21.36 -5.30 -3.48
CA ASP A 37 -21.18 -3.87 -3.68
C ASP A 37 -21.07 -3.18 -2.32
N ILE A 38 -19.92 -2.57 -2.06
CA ILE A 38 -19.64 -1.82 -0.82
C ILE A 38 -19.68 -0.31 -1.04
N THR A 39 -20.00 0.19 -2.24
CA THR A 39 -19.95 1.62 -2.59
C THR A 39 -20.74 2.48 -1.61
N ARG A 40 -21.94 2.05 -1.19
CA ARG A 40 -22.75 2.78 -0.20
C ARG A 40 -22.12 2.81 1.19
N LEU A 41 -21.43 1.74 1.59
CA LEU A 41 -20.70 1.68 2.85
C LEU A 41 -19.54 2.67 2.83
N VAL A 42 -18.70 2.62 1.78
CA VAL A 42 -17.54 3.50 1.63
C VAL A 42 -17.97 4.97 1.56
N ALA A 43 -19.02 5.28 0.80
CA ALA A 43 -19.61 6.62 0.76
C ALA A 43 -20.11 7.09 2.14
N GLY A 44 -20.74 6.19 2.91
CA GLY A 44 -21.25 6.48 4.26
C GLY A 44 -20.16 6.84 5.28
N ILE A 45 -18.93 6.38 5.08
CA ILE A 45 -17.79 6.64 5.98
C ILE A 45 -16.82 7.70 5.44
N SER A 46 -17.11 8.36 4.31
CA SER A 46 -16.23 9.33 3.65
C SER A 46 -15.85 10.57 4.50
N ASN A 47 -16.60 10.86 5.57
CA ASN A 47 -16.42 12.03 6.43
C ASN A 47 -15.62 11.78 7.74
N ILE A 48 -14.94 10.64 7.86
CA ILE A 48 -14.09 10.30 9.01
C ILE A 48 -12.71 10.99 8.94
N ARG A 49 -11.96 10.95 10.05
CA ARG A 49 -10.57 11.42 10.15
C ARG A 49 -9.54 10.29 10.13
N THR A 50 -9.94 9.11 10.57
CA THR A 50 -9.08 7.94 10.65
C THR A 50 -9.79 6.73 10.03
N LEU A 51 -9.10 6.03 9.12
CA LEU A 51 -9.60 4.81 8.48
C LEU A 51 -8.57 3.70 8.66
N HIS A 52 -9.01 2.56 9.19
CA HIS A 52 -8.23 1.34 9.27
C HIS A 52 -8.83 0.29 8.34
N LEU A 53 -8.02 -0.34 7.49
CA LEU A 53 -8.42 -1.38 6.55
C LEU A 53 -7.61 -2.66 6.82
N SER A 54 -8.30 -3.79 6.99
CA SER A 54 -7.67 -5.11 6.88
C SER A 54 -7.21 -5.39 5.44
N PRO A 55 -6.35 -6.40 5.20
CA PRO A 55 -5.93 -6.76 3.85
C PRO A 55 -7.12 -7.14 2.94
N GLU A 56 -8.08 -7.89 3.46
CA GLU A 56 -9.32 -8.26 2.77
C GLU A 56 -10.16 -7.02 2.44
N SER A 57 -10.27 -6.08 3.39
CA SER A 57 -11.02 -4.84 3.20
C SER A 57 -10.38 -4.00 2.09
N LEU A 58 -9.05 -3.94 2.05
CA LEU A 58 -8.31 -3.23 1.00
C LEU A 58 -8.57 -3.86 -0.38
N GLU A 59 -8.56 -5.18 -0.49
CA GLU A 59 -8.88 -5.87 -1.74
C GLU A 59 -10.36 -5.71 -2.13
N LEU A 60 -11.28 -5.70 -1.16
CA LEU A 60 -12.71 -5.46 -1.41
C LEU A 60 -12.98 -4.05 -1.93
N PHE A 61 -12.19 -3.05 -1.54
CA PHE A 61 -12.28 -1.72 -2.16
C PHE A 61 -11.92 -1.77 -3.65
N HIS A 62 -11.00 -2.62 -4.08
CA HIS A 62 -10.72 -2.83 -5.50
C HIS A 62 -11.85 -3.58 -6.21
N LEU A 63 -12.33 -4.68 -5.61
CA LEU A 63 -13.24 -5.63 -6.28
C LEU A 63 -14.71 -5.24 -6.23
N CYS A 64 -15.14 -4.52 -5.20
CA CYS A 64 -16.56 -4.31 -4.85
C CYS A 64 -16.94 -2.84 -4.71
N CYS A 65 -16.04 -1.91 -5.03
CA CYS A 65 -16.34 -0.48 -5.03
C CYS A 65 -16.31 0.05 -6.46
N GLU A 66 -17.44 0.53 -6.96
CA GLU A 66 -17.53 1.11 -8.30
C GLU A 66 -16.84 2.48 -8.38
N SER A 67 -16.87 3.22 -7.27
CA SER A 67 -16.20 4.52 -7.15
C SER A 67 -15.80 4.79 -5.71
N ILE A 68 -14.53 5.15 -5.51
CA ILE A 68 -14.02 5.56 -4.20
C ILE A 68 -14.41 7.04 -3.99
N PRO A 69 -15.11 7.37 -2.90
CA PRO A 69 -15.45 8.75 -2.59
C PRO A 69 -14.19 9.52 -2.15
N VAL A 70 -14.22 10.84 -2.32
CA VAL A 70 -13.16 11.71 -1.78
C VAL A 70 -13.29 11.81 -0.26
N PHE A 71 -12.23 11.46 0.45
CA PHE A 71 -12.12 11.53 1.90
C PHE A 71 -11.53 12.88 2.34
N ASN A 72 -12.31 13.96 2.18
CA ASN A 72 -11.84 15.33 2.45
C ASN A 72 -11.34 15.57 3.89
N ASN A 73 -11.81 14.78 4.85
CA ASN A 73 -11.46 14.96 6.27
C ASN A 73 -10.46 13.92 6.79
N LEU A 74 -10.04 12.96 5.95
CA LEU A 74 -9.17 11.88 6.38
C LEU A 74 -7.74 12.38 6.54
N LEU A 75 -7.22 12.23 7.76
CA LEU A 75 -5.88 12.63 8.15
C LEU A 75 -4.97 11.40 8.33
N THR A 76 -5.54 10.27 8.73
CA THR A 76 -4.81 9.03 8.95
C THR A 76 -5.46 7.88 8.20
N LEU A 77 -4.67 7.23 7.35
CA LEU A 77 -5.00 5.96 6.70
C LEU A 77 -4.09 4.89 7.28
N SER A 78 -4.69 3.81 7.74
CA SER A 78 -4.00 2.65 8.28
C SER A 78 -4.42 1.43 7.47
N ILE A 79 -3.44 0.71 6.94
CA ILE A 79 -3.67 -0.53 6.22
C ILE A 79 -2.86 -1.66 6.85
N GLU A 80 -3.43 -2.86 6.81
CA GLU A 80 -2.69 -4.10 7.03
C GLU A 80 -2.44 -4.76 5.68
N SER A 81 -1.27 -5.33 5.50
CA SER A 81 -0.83 -5.96 4.24
C SER A 81 -0.46 -7.41 4.48
N ASP A 82 -0.77 -8.28 3.52
CA ASP A 82 -0.36 -9.69 3.55
C ASP A 82 -0.10 -10.24 2.14
N LYS A 83 0.49 -11.43 2.06
CA LYS A 83 0.88 -12.06 0.79
C LYS A 83 -0.29 -12.61 -0.05
N ALA A 84 -1.48 -12.77 0.53
CA ALA A 84 -2.67 -13.28 -0.13
C ALA A 84 -3.47 -12.18 -0.83
N HIS A 85 -3.41 -10.94 -0.33
CA HIS A 85 -4.18 -9.79 -0.81
C HIS A 85 -3.30 -8.78 -1.52
N GLY A 86 -3.82 -8.16 -2.59
CA GLY A 86 -3.07 -7.19 -3.37
C GLY A 86 -3.34 -5.73 -2.98
N TRP A 87 -2.48 -4.84 -3.50
CA TRP A 87 -2.54 -3.38 -3.29
C TRP A 87 -3.16 -2.61 -4.46
N GLN A 88 -3.93 -3.26 -5.33
CA GLN A 88 -4.47 -2.65 -6.57
C GLN A 88 -5.24 -1.34 -6.33
N VAL A 89 -5.88 -1.19 -5.15
CA VAL A 89 -6.65 0.02 -4.83
C VAL A 89 -5.81 1.16 -4.27
N MET A 90 -4.57 0.91 -3.85
CA MET A 90 -3.76 1.88 -3.14
C MET A 90 -3.57 3.21 -3.89
N PRO A 91 -3.27 3.22 -5.20
CA PRO A 91 -3.17 4.48 -5.96
C PRO A 91 -4.45 5.32 -5.87
N LEU A 92 -5.59 4.71 -6.20
CA LEU A 92 -6.90 5.39 -6.19
C LEU A 92 -7.30 5.84 -4.78
N LEU A 93 -7.00 5.04 -3.77
CA LEU A 93 -7.31 5.37 -2.37
C LEU A 93 -6.49 6.56 -1.89
N LEU A 94 -5.19 6.59 -2.19
CA LEU A 94 -4.30 7.69 -1.83
C LEU A 94 -4.68 9.00 -2.53
N GLU A 95 -5.00 8.95 -3.83
CA GLU A 95 -5.51 10.09 -4.60
C GLU A 95 -6.86 10.61 -4.06
N SER A 96 -7.68 9.72 -3.49
CA SER A 96 -8.96 10.07 -2.88
C SER A 96 -8.81 10.72 -1.49
N CYS A 97 -7.59 10.83 -0.95
CA CYS A 97 -7.31 11.37 0.39
C CYS A 97 -6.45 12.64 0.33
N PRO A 98 -6.98 13.79 -0.14
CA PRO A 98 -6.18 15.00 -0.43
C PRO A 98 -5.50 15.61 0.80
N ASN A 99 -6.03 15.35 2.00
CA ASN A 99 -5.54 15.89 3.27
C ASN A 99 -4.80 14.84 4.12
N LEU A 100 -4.43 13.69 3.53
CA LEU A 100 -3.76 12.61 4.25
C LEU A 100 -2.42 13.09 4.81
N HIS A 101 -2.27 12.96 6.14
CA HIS A 101 -1.08 13.37 6.87
C HIS A 101 -0.25 12.17 7.32
N THR A 102 -0.92 11.10 7.75
CA THR A 102 -0.30 9.91 8.31
C THR A 102 -0.73 8.69 7.51
N LEU A 103 0.25 7.94 7.00
CA LEU A 103 0.05 6.62 6.42
C LEU A 103 0.67 5.59 7.35
N VAL A 104 -0.15 4.68 7.88
CA VAL A 104 0.28 3.56 8.72
C VAL A 104 0.14 2.28 7.93
N ILE A 105 1.18 1.48 7.86
CA ILE A 105 1.21 0.23 7.11
C ILE A 105 1.78 -0.85 8.01
N LYS A 106 0.98 -1.88 8.26
CA LYS A 106 1.42 -3.10 8.95
C LYS A 106 1.80 -4.15 7.92
N GLY A 107 3.08 -4.49 7.86
CA GLY A 107 3.67 -5.35 6.83
C GLY A 107 3.76 -4.65 5.48
N LEU A 108 4.87 -4.84 4.75
CA LEU A 108 5.10 -4.21 3.44
C LEU A 108 5.01 -5.17 2.25
N VAL A 109 4.60 -6.42 2.50
CA VAL A 109 4.46 -7.44 1.45
C VAL A 109 3.00 -7.56 1.06
N HIS A 110 2.73 -7.63 -0.24
CA HIS A 110 1.42 -7.85 -0.82
C HIS A 110 1.46 -8.84 -1.98
N ARG A 111 0.32 -9.43 -2.37
CA ARG A 111 0.20 -10.21 -3.60
C ARG A 111 0.53 -9.33 -4.81
N VAL A 112 1.52 -9.73 -5.61
CA VAL A 112 1.92 -8.99 -6.81
C VAL A 112 1.00 -9.34 -7.95
N THR A 113 0.37 -8.33 -8.55
CA THR A 113 -0.49 -8.46 -9.73
C THR A 113 -0.05 -7.47 -10.81
N ASN A 114 -0.54 -7.65 -12.03
CA ASN A 114 -0.38 -6.68 -13.12
C ASN A 114 -1.10 -5.32 -12.88
N ARG A 115 -1.95 -5.23 -11.85
CA ARG A 115 -2.75 -4.04 -11.49
C ARG A 115 -2.32 -3.34 -10.20
N CYS A 116 -1.15 -3.65 -9.63
CA CYS A 116 -0.70 -2.98 -8.40
C CYS A 116 -0.58 -1.45 -8.52
N GLY A 117 -0.46 -0.93 -9.74
CA GLY A 117 -0.30 0.49 -10.00
C GLY A 117 1.06 1.01 -9.52
N ASP A 118 1.11 2.28 -9.14
CA ASP A 118 2.35 3.03 -8.86
C ASP A 118 2.57 3.31 -7.36
N ALA A 119 1.68 2.84 -6.49
CA ALA A 119 1.87 2.88 -5.03
C ALA A 119 2.97 1.91 -4.54
N CYS A 120 3.33 0.92 -5.36
CA CYS A 120 4.44 -0.01 -5.11
C CYS A 120 5.36 -0.16 -6.34
N PRO A 121 6.64 -0.55 -6.16
CA PRO A 121 7.60 -0.69 -7.25
C PRO A 121 7.52 -2.07 -7.92
N CYS A 122 6.44 -2.82 -7.71
CA CYS A 122 6.25 -4.14 -8.31
C CYS A 122 6.12 -3.99 -9.83
N SER A 123 7.18 -4.31 -10.56
CA SER A 123 7.14 -4.40 -12.02
C SER A 123 6.83 -5.84 -12.43
N PRO A 124 5.75 -6.13 -13.18
CA PRO A 124 5.58 -7.44 -13.80
C PRO A 124 6.75 -7.69 -14.74
N GLU A 125 7.41 -8.85 -14.60
CA GLU A 125 8.67 -9.15 -15.29
C GLU A 125 8.56 -9.06 -16.83
N GLU A 126 7.37 -9.27 -17.38
CA GLU A 126 7.09 -9.27 -18.82
C GLU A 126 7.20 -7.88 -19.49
N HIS A 127 7.18 -6.79 -18.72
CA HIS A 127 7.33 -5.43 -19.27
C HIS A 127 8.80 -4.95 -19.33
N LYS A 128 9.75 -5.70 -18.75
CA LYS A 128 11.19 -5.41 -18.91
C LYS A 128 11.66 -5.60 -20.36
N ASN A 129 10.99 -6.49 -21.12
CA ASN A 129 11.36 -6.81 -22.51
C ASN A 129 10.70 -5.92 -23.58
N LYS A 130 9.60 -5.22 -23.26
CA LYS A 130 8.93 -4.25 -24.18
C LYS A 130 9.51 -2.83 -24.09
N LYS A 131 10.17 -2.45 -22.99
CA LYS A 131 10.81 -1.14 -22.77
C LYS A 131 12.06 -0.84 -23.63
N ARG A 132 12.31 -1.61 -24.69
CA ARG A 132 13.32 -1.25 -25.72
C ARG A 132 12.76 -0.40 -26.87
N ARG A 133 11.46 -0.08 -26.89
CA ARG A 133 10.88 0.77 -27.95
C ARG A 133 9.88 1.76 -27.36
N THR A 134 10.29 3.03 -27.33
CA THR A 134 9.45 4.25 -27.24
C THR A 134 8.56 4.33 -25.99
N VAL A 135 8.71 5.30 -25.10
CA VAL A 135 8.48 6.74 -25.29
C VAL A 135 9.33 7.51 -24.26
N LYS A 136 9.65 8.75 -24.61
CA LYS A 136 10.41 9.73 -23.85
C LYS A 136 9.91 9.88 -22.40
N ASP A 137 10.83 10.31 -21.55
CA ASP A 137 10.67 10.78 -20.18
C ASP A 137 9.54 11.82 -20.05
N GLU A 138 8.29 11.37 -19.98
CA GLU A 138 7.25 12.05 -19.22
C GLU A 138 7.24 11.35 -17.88
N GLU A 139 7.66 12.05 -16.82
CA GLU A 139 7.46 11.59 -15.44
C GLU A 139 5.96 11.34 -15.26
N GLU A 140 5.51 10.10 -15.47
CA GLU A 140 4.19 9.67 -15.03
C GLU A 140 4.12 10.04 -13.55
N SER A 141 3.20 10.96 -13.25
CA SER A 141 2.97 11.47 -11.91
C SER A 141 2.58 10.28 -11.04
N CYS A 142 3.44 9.95 -10.08
CA CYS A 142 3.17 8.86 -9.15
C CYS A 142 2.14 9.33 -8.11
N CYS A 143 1.15 8.51 -7.76
CA CYS A 143 0.16 8.83 -6.72
C CYS A 143 0.82 9.27 -5.39
N LEU A 144 2.00 8.74 -5.08
CA LEU A 144 2.78 9.11 -3.90
C LEU A 144 3.37 10.52 -4.00
N SER A 145 3.69 11.00 -5.20
CA SER A 145 4.24 12.34 -5.41
C SER A 145 3.21 13.44 -5.18
N THR A 146 1.91 13.14 -5.33
CA THR A 146 0.82 14.09 -5.06
C THR A 146 0.32 14.02 -3.61
N CYS A 147 0.79 13.04 -2.83
CA CYS A 147 0.41 12.87 -1.43
C CYS A 147 1.11 13.88 -0.50
N HIS A 148 0.33 14.46 0.43
CA HIS A 148 0.84 15.35 1.49
C HIS A 148 1.25 14.61 2.77
N VAL A 149 1.51 13.30 2.67
CA VAL A 149 1.89 12.46 3.81
C VAL A 149 3.17 12.98 4.41
N LYS A 150 3.11 13.28 5.71
CA LYS A 150 4.25 13.75 6.51
C LYS A 150 4.80 12.67 7.43
N VAL A 151 3.94 11.74 7.85
CA VAL A 151 4.30 10.63 8.73
C VAL A 151 3.99 9.32 8.03
N LEU A 152 5.03 8.52 7.80
CA LEU A 152 4.88 7.12 7.39
C LEU A 152 5.24 6.24 8.58
N GLU A 153 4.33 5.37 8.99
CA GLU A 153 4.57 4.41 10.07
C GLU A 153 4.50 2.99 9.51
N ILE A 154 5.59 2.25 9.65
CA ILE A 154 5.71 0.86 9.22
C ILE A 154 5.84 -0.01 10.46
N SER A 155 4.91 -0.94 10.64
CA SER A 155 5.06 -2.03 11.61
C SER A 155 5.35 -3.34 10.89
N GLU A 156 5.95 -4.27 11.63
CA GLU A 156 6.29 -5.61 11.13
C GLU A 156 7.29 -5.60 9.96
N TYR A 157 8.30 -4.72 10.01
CA TYR A 157 9.33 -4.67 8.98
C TYR A 157 10.33 -5.82 9.14
N GLY A 158 10.26 -6.81 8.26
CA GLY A 158 11.11 -8.01 8.27
C GLY A 158 12.43 -7.85 7.49
N GLY A 159 12.57 -6.77 6.70
CA GLY A 159 13.81 -6.46 5.98
C GLY A 159 14.08 -7.28 4.73
N SER A 160 13.07 -7.94 4.19
CA SER A 160 13.17 -8.64 2.90
C SER A 160 13.46 -7.65 1.76
N PHE A 161 13.94 -8.19 0.64
CA PHE A 161 14.24 -7.38 -0.54
C PHE A 161 13.02 -6.63 -1.09
N GLN A 162 11.82 -7.21 -0.97
CA GLN A 162 10.56 -6.58 -1.38
C GLN A 162 10.24 -5.37 -0.50
N GLU A 163 10.35 -5.52 0.81
CA GLU A 163 10.09 -4.44 1.76
C GLU A 163 11.11 -3.31 1.61
N LEU A 164 12.40 -3.65 1.43
CA LEU A 164 13.44 -2.65 1.19
C LEU A 164 13.21 -1.86 -0.10
N LYS A 165 12.73 -2.52 -1.16
CA LYS A 165 12.32 -1.86 -2.41
C LYS A 165 11.14 -0.92 -2.18
N GLN A 166 10.12 -1.36 -1.45
CA GLN A 166 8.96 -0.54 -1.12
C GLN A 166 9.37 0.69 -0.29
N MET A 167 10.25 0.52 0.70
CA MET A 167 10.79 1.64 1.49
C MET A 167 11.56 2.64 0.62
N ARG A 168 12.40 2.15 -0.30
CA ARG A 168 13.08 3.01 -1.27
C ARG A 168 12.08 3.77 -2.14
N HIS A 169 10.99 3.13 -2.55
CA HIS A 169 9.93 3.74 -3.36
C HIS A 169 9.22 4.87 -2.59
N PHE A 170 8.79 4.61 -1.35
CA PHE A 170 8.17 5.63 -0.50
C PHE A 170 9.11 6.82 -0.23
N LEU A 171 10.35 6.56 0.21
CA LEU A 171 11.33 7.62 0.49
C LEU A 171 11.71 8.42 -0.75
N GLY A 172 11.66 7.79 -1.93
CA GLY A 172 11.99 8.41 -3.21
C GLY A 172 10.82 9.12 -3.90
N LYS A 173 9.60 9.04 -3.37
CA LYS A 173 8.39 9.60 -4.01
C LYS A 173 7.57 10.52 -3.10
N LEU A 174 7.55 10.29 -1.79
CA LEU A 174 6.80 11.13 -0.84
C LEU A 174 7.58 12.42 -0.54
N GLU A 175 7.25 13.50 -1.25
CA GLU A 175 7.94 14.80 -1.15
C GLU A 175 7.73 15.52 0.19
N CYS A 176 6.56 15.34 0.81
CA CYS A 176 6.19 16.00 2.07
C CYS A 176 6.64 15.26 3.33
N LEU A 177 7.37 14.15 3.19
CA LEU A 177 7.68 13.26 4.30
C LEU A 177 8.61 13.93 5.32
N GLU A 178 8.18 14.00 6.58
CA GLU A 178 8.95 14.60 7.68
C GLU A 178 9.48 13.51 8.62
N THR A 179 8.71 12.45 8.83
CA THR A 179 9.08 11.35 9.74
C THR A 179 8.67 10.00 9.17
N VAL A 180 9.58 9.03 9.27
CA VAL A 180 9.31 7.62 9.05
C VAL A 180 9.54 6.89 10.36
N LYS A 181 8.53 6.20 10.86
CA LYS A 181 8.65 5.33 12.03
C LYS A 181 8.67 3.88 11.57
N VAL A 182 9.63 3.09 12.04
CA VAL A 182 9.75 1.69 11.66
C VAL A 182 9.89 0.82 12.90
N CYS A 183 8.92 -0.07 13.12
CA CYS A 183 9.06 -1.19 14.04
C CYS A 183 9.66 -2.38 13.27
N VAL A 184 10.85 -2.80 13.69
CA VAL A 184 11.58 -3.91 13.06
C VAL A 184 11.13 -5.21 13.70
N ASP A 185 10.59 -6.12 12.89
CA ASP A 185 10.25 -7.48 13.30
C ASP A 185 11.50 -8.35 13.17
N ALA A 186 12.39 -8.19 14.15
CA ALA A 186 13.55 -9.06 14.28
C ALA A 186 13.26 -10.07 15.38
N ASP A 187 13.38 -11.37 15.05
CA ASP A 187 13.68 -12.40 16.04
C ASP A 187 14.81 -11.88 16.96
N GLU A 188 14.80 -12.20 18.25
CA GLU A 188 15.57 -11.59 19.36
C GLU A 188 17.11 -11.41 19.17
N ASN A 189 17.67 -11.81 18.03
CA ASN A 189 19.05 -11.57 17.63
C ASN A 189 19.31 -10.09 17.26
N ASN A 190 19.89 -9.35 18.21
CA ASN A 190 20.25 -7.94 18.09
C ASN A 190 21.08 -7.58 16.82
N ASN A 191 21.93 -8.49 16.33
CA ASN A 191 22.77 -8.23 15.16
C ASN A 191 21.93 -8.03 13.87
N ASN A 192 20.82 -8.74 13.73
CA ASN A 192 19.95 -8.58 12.56
C ASN A 192 19.26 -7.22 12.58
N ARG A 193 18.82 -6.76 13.76
CA ARG A 193 18.17 -5.45 13.92
C ARG A 193 19.08 -4.30 13.47
N GLU A 194 20.34 -4.28 13.91
CA GLU A 194 21.29 -3.23 13.53
C GLU A 194 21.53 -3.18 12.01
N VAL A 195 21.64 -4.35 11.36
CA VAL A 195 21.79 -4.44 9.91
C VAL A 195 20.55 -3.90 9.18
N LEU A 196 19.34 -4.27 9.63
CA LEU A 196 18.09 -3.77 9.05
C LEU A 196 17.95 -2.24 9.20
N GLN A 197 18.31 -1.71 10.37
CA GLN A 197 18.32 -0.27 10.62
C GLN A 197 19.34 0.45 9.73
N ALA A 198 20.56 -0.09 9.61
CA ALA A 198 21.60 0.48 8.75
C ALA A 198 21.17 0.51 7.28
N ASN A 199 20.54 -0.56 6.79
CA ASN A 199 19.99 -0.63 5.43
C ASN A 199 18.97 0.50 5.18
N LEU A 200 18.03 0.71 6.11
CA LEU A 200 17.03 1.78 6.00
C LEU A 200 17.64 3.18 6.05
N LEU A 201 18.59 3.41 6.96
CA LEU A 201 19.27 4.70 7.09
C LEU A 201 20.10 5.05 5.85
N SER A 202 20.57 4.05 5.10
CA SER A 202 21.33 4.22 3.86
C SER A 202 20.46 4.59 2.64
N LEU A 203 19.13 4.50 2.75
CA LEU A 203 18.24 4.82 1.64
C LEU A 203 18.23 6.33 1.34
N PRO A 204 18.26 6.70 0.04
CA PRO A 204 18.09 8.09 -0.35
C PRO A 204 16.68 8.57 0.01
N ARG A 205 16.56 9.86 0.32
CA ARG A 205 15.31 10.50 0.72
C ARG A 205 15.07 11.69 -0.20
N LEU A 206 13.87 11.77 -0.75
CA LEU A 206 13.46 12.90 -1.57
C LEU A 206 13.27 14.15 -0.71
N SER A 207 12.57 14.01 0.42
CA SER A 207 12.44 15.07 1.41
C SER A 207 13.71 15.19 2.27
N SER A 208 14.30 16.39 2.28
CA SER A 208 15.43 16.74 3.14
C SER A 208 15.06 16.85 4.63
N LYS A 209 13.77 16.96 4.96
CA LYS A 209 13.25 17.00 6.34
C LYS A 209 13.02 15.61 6.92
N CYS A 210 13.01 14.58 6.07
CA CYS A 210 12.64 13.23 6.45
C CYS A 210 13.66 12.59 7.39
N ASN A 211 13.22 12.28 8.61
CA ASN A 211 13.99 11.50 9.58
C ASN A 211 13.38 10.11 9.77
N ILE A 212 14.24 9.09 9.84
CA ILE A 212 13.82 7.72 10.14
C ILE A 212 14.05 7.48 11.64
N MET A 213 12.99 7.03 12.32
CA MET A 213 12.96 6.69 13.73
C MET A 213 12.60 5.21 13.86
N PHE A 214 13.27 4.50 14.75
CA PHE A 214 12.94 3.12 15.07
C PHE A 214 12.13 3.10 16.36
N ILE A 215 10.96 2.46 16.34
CA ILE A 215 10.00 2.40 17.45
C ILE A 215 9.88 0.98 18.02
#